data_AF-J4Q416-F1
#
_entry.id   AF-J4Q416-F1
#
_cell.length_a   1.000
_cell.length_b   1.000
_cell.length_c   1.000
_cell.angle_alpha   90.00
_cell.angle_beta   90.00
_cell.angle_gamma   90.00
#
_symmetry.space_group_name_H-M   'P 1'
#
loop_
_entity.id
_entity.type
_entity.pdbx_description
1 polymer ?
#
loop_
_entity_poly.entity_id
_entity_poly.type
_entity_poly.pdbx_seq_one_letter_code
_entity_poly.pdbx_strand_id
1 'polypeptide(L)'
;MVLEAAVQNALFSAELSLDGNCRPISGILPMAITAREHRLTEFYVAPSNVDEALLIDGLKVYAVENLAQLVRHLTGTEILTPAMPQAKEQKKDAAFTDDFADVQG
;
A
#
# COMPACT_ATOMS: atom_id res chain seq x y z
N MET A 1 -10.48 7.20 21.11
CA MET A 1 -11.58 6.71 20.23
C MET A 1 -11.22 7.12 18.81
N VAL A 2 -11.28 6.21 17.85
CA VAL A 2 -11.05 6.54 16.43
C VAL A 2 -12.28 7.27 15.90
N LEU A 3 -12.06 8.37 15.18
CA LEU A 3 -13.14 9.15 14.56
C LEU A 3 -13.55 8.52 13.22
N GLU A 4 -14.84 8.50 12.91
CA GLU A 4 -15.37 7.99 11.63
C GLU A 4 -14.72 8.69 10.42
N ALA A 5 -14.53 10.01 10.52
CA ALA A 5 -13.87 10.80 9.49
C ALA A 5 -12.42 10.34 9.19
N ALA A 6 -11.74 9.71 10.15
CA ALA A 6 -10.37 9.21 9.98
C ALA A 6 -10.29 7.93 9.11
N VAL A 7 -11.43 7.26 8.86
CA VAL A 7 -11.47 5.99 8.11
C VAL A 7 -12.34 6.04 6.86
N GLN A 8 -13.11 7.12 6.66
CA GLN A 8 -14.11 7.25 5.58
C GLN A 8 -13.55 7.04 4.16
N ASN A 9 -12.32 7.51 3.91
CA ASN A 9 -11.68 7.47 2.58
C ASN A 9 -10.45 6.56 2.55
N ALA A 10 -10.41 5.57 3.46
CA ALA A 10 -9.28 4.68 3.65
C ALA A 10 -9.64 3.24 3.27
N LEU A 11 -8.69 2.56 2.63
CA LEU A 11 -8.66 1.11 2.52
C LEU A 11 -7.61 0.55 3.49
N PHE A 12 -7.92 -0.55 4.16
CA PHE A 12 -7.00 -1.26 5.04
C PHE A 12 -6.87 -2.70 4.55
N SER A 13 -5.65 -3.17 4.30
CA SER A 13 -5.42 -4.52 3.78
C SER A 13 -4.12 -5.11 4.31
N ALA A 14 -4.28 -6.00 5.28
CA ALA A 14 -3.22 -6.84 5.84
C ALA A 14 -3.89 -8.02 6.56
N GLU A 15 -3.17 -9.12 6.72
CA GLU A 15 -3.54 -10.16 7.66
C GLU A 15 -3.09 -9.72 9.06
N LEU A 16 -3.90 -10.00 10.09
CA LEU A 16 -3.58 -9.67 11.48
C LEU A 16 -3.29 -10.94 12.27
N SER A 17 -2.07 -11.06 12.81
CA SER A 17 -1.78 -12.14 13.76
C SER A 17 -2.27 -11.82 15.17
N LEU A 18 -2.33 -12.85 16.03
CA LEU A 18 -2.86 -12.73 17.40
C LEU A 18 -2.06 -11.77 18.29
N ASP A 19 -0.78 -11.60 18.00
CA ASP A 19 0.11 -10.62 18.65
C ASP A 19 -0.07 -9.19 18.11
N GLY A 20 -0.95 -9.00 17.13
CA GLY A 20 -1.29 -7.70 16.55
C GLY A 20 -0.44 -7.27 15.36
N ASN A 21 0.53 -8.09 14.91
CA ASN A 21 1.38 -7.77 13.76
C ASN A 21 0.61 -7.84 12.43
N CYS A 22 0.90 -6.91 11.52
CA CYS A 22 0.36 -6.88 10.17
C CYS A 22 1.24 -7.69 9.22
N ARG A 23 0.64 -8.67 8.55
CA ARG A 23 1.29 -9.58 7.61
C ARG A 23 0.84 -9.30 6.17
N PRO A 24 1.71 -9.52 5.19
CA PRO A 24 1.39 -9.24 3.80
C PRO A 24 0.30 -10.17 3.28
N ILE A 25 -0.53 -9.66 2.38
CA ILE A 25 -1.52 -10.42 1.64
C ILE A 25 -1.25 -10.32 0.13
N SER A 26 -1.89 -11.20 -0.63
CA SER A 26 -1.86 -11.14 -2.10
C SER A 26 -2.98 -10.24 -2.65
N GLY A 27 -2.79 -9.74 -3.88
CA GLY A 27 -3.83 -8.98 -4.59
C GLY A 27 -3.88 -7.49 -4.23
N ILE A 28 -2.77 -6.92 -3.79
CA ILE A 28 -2.71 -5.50 -3.40
C ILE A 28 -2.89 -4.58 -4.60
N LEU A 29 -2.32 -4.92 -5.76
CA LEU A 29 -2.48 -4.13 -6.97
C LEU A 29 -3.95 -4.00 -7.41
N PRO A 30 -4.72 -5.08 -7.61
CA PRO A 30 -6.14 -4.95 -7.97
C PRO A 30 -6.97 -4.25 -6.88
N MET A 31 -6.62 -4.41 -5.60
CA MET A 31 -7.25 -3.66 -4.51
C MET A 31 -6.94 -2.16 -4.61
N ALA A 32 -5.70 -1.76 -4.92
CA ALA A 32 -5.32 -0.36 -5.14
C ALA A 32 -6.07 0.26 -6.32
N ILE A 33 -6.19 -0.47 -7.43
CA ILE A 33 -6.97 -0.04 -8.60
C ILE A 33 -8.43 0.23 -8.19
N THR A 34 -9.04 -0.71 -7.49
CA THR A 34 -10.43 -0.60 -7.01
C THR A 34 -10.60 0.56 -6.03
N ALA A 35 -9.66 0.74 -5.09
CA ALA A 35 -9.67 1.85 -4.14
C ALA A 35 -9.69 3.21 -4.85
N ARG A 36 -8.86 3.38 -5.88
CA ARG A 36 -8.81 4.59 -6.70
C ARG A 36 -10.11 4.82 -7.47
N GLU A 37 -10.69 3.77 -8.06
CA GLU A 37 -11.99 3.87 -8.77
C GLU A 37 -13.12 4.31 -7.85
N HIS A 38 -13.10 3.86 -6.59
CA HIS A 38 -14.00 4.29 -5.52
C HIS A 38 -13.61 5.60 -4.84
N ARG A 39 -12.58 6.31 -5.37
CA ARG A 39 -12.11 7.62 -4.88
C ARG A 39 -11.63 7.61 -3.42
N LEU A 40 -11.16 6.46 -2.94
CA LEU A 40 -10.41 6.41 -1.69
C LEU A 40 -9.08 7.15 -1.88
N THR A 41 -8.58 7.74 -0.79
CA THR A 41 -7.37 8.59 -0.83
C THR A 41 -6.22 8.00 -0.03
N GLU A 42 -6.50 7.05 0.85
CA GLU A 42 -5.53 6.45 1.76
C GLU A 42 -5.59 4.93 1.66
N PHE A 43 -4.42 4.29 1.65
CA PHE A 43 -4.30 2.85 1.62
C PHE A 43 -3.26 2.38 2.65
N TYR A 44 -3.72 1.63 3.65
CA TYR A 44 -2.90 1.09 4.72
C TYR A 44 -2.62 -0.38 4.46
N VAL A 45 -1.34 -0.74 4.34
CA VAL A 45 -0.90 -2.09 4.00
C VAL A 45 0.24 -2.56 4.90
N ALA A 46 0.48 -3.87 4.94
CA ALA A 46 1.69 -4.39 5.58
C ALA A 46 2.95 -3.87 4.87
N PRO A 47 4.11 -3.75 5.55
CA PRO A 47 5.31 -3.12 4.98
C PRO A 47 5.77 -3.76 3.67
N SER A 48 5.70 -5.10 3.56
CA SER A 48 6.12 -5.82 2.36
C SER A 48 5.19 -5.65 1.15
N ASN A 49 4.00 -5.06 1.33
CA ASN A 49 3.04 -4.80 0.26
C ASN A 49 3.09 -3.36 -0.28
N VAL A 50 3.90 -2.49 0.32
CA VAL A 50 3.97 -1.06 -0.02
C VAL A 50 4.32 -0.84 -1.49
N ASP A 51 5.33 -1.53 -2.00
CA ASP A 51 5.79 -1.35 -3.38
C ASP A 51 4.72 -1.67 -4.42
N GLU A 52 3.89 -2.69 -4.17
CA GLU A 52 2.79 -3.08 -5.05
C GLU A 52 1.64 -2.06 -4.98
N ALA A 53 1.32 -1.55 -3.79
CA ALA A 53 0.30 -0.51 -3.61
C ALA A 53 0.70 0.82 -4.27
N LEU A 54 2.00 1.15 -4.26
CA LEU A 54 2.56 2.36 -4.87
C LEU A 54 2.59 2.34 -6.41
N LEU A 55 2.26 1.21 -7.06
CA LEU A 55 2.12 1.15 -8.51
C LEU A 55 0.92 1.98 -9.03
N ILE A 56 -0.02 2.32 -8.14
CA ILE A 56 -1.21 3.10 -8.46
C ILE A 56 -1.06 4.53 -7.93
N ASP A 57 -0.99 5.49 -8.86
CA ASP A 57 -1.02 6.90 -8.51
C ASP A 57 -2.35 7.32 -7.91
N GLY A 58 -2.31 8.37 -7.07
CA GLY A 58 -3.51 8.98 -6.47
C GLY A 58 -3.91 8.41 -5.12
N LEU A 59 -3.18 7.43 -4.59
CA LEU A 59 -3.35 6.89 -3.23
C LEU A 59 -2.15 7.27 -2.35
N LYS A 60 -2.42 7.74 -1.13
CA LYS A 60 -1.42 7.81 -0.07
C LYS A 60 -1.28 6.43 0.55
N VAL A 61 -0.17 5.76 0.28
CA VAL A 61 0.11 4.42 0.82
C VAL A 61 0.85 4.55 2.14
N TYR A 62 0.39 3.86 3.18
CA TYR A 62 1.03 3.83 4.50
C TYR A 62 1.42 2.39 4.85
N ALA A 63 2.67 2.23 5.27
CA ALA A 63 3.14 0.98 5.87
C ALA A 63 2.67 0.91 7.33
N VAL A 64 2.06 -0.20 7.71
CA VAL A 64 1.57 -0.44 9.08
C VAL A 64 2.21 -1.72 9.61
N GLU A 65 3.02 -1.62 10.66
CA GLU A 65 3.69 -2.78 11.26
C GLU A 65 2.74 -3.62 12.12
N ASN A 66 1.81 -2.97 12.82
CA ASN A 66 0.86 -3.63 13.72
C ASN A 66 -0.39 -2.78 13.97
N LEU A 67 -1.45 -3.41 14.49
CA LEU A 67 -2.72 -2.75 14.77
C LEU A 67 -2.60 -1.60 15.77
N ALA A 68 -1.71 -1.71 16.77
CA ALA A 68 -1.54 -0.66 17.77
C ALA A 68 -0.96 0.62 17.14
N GLN A 69 -0.03 0.50 16.20
CA GLN A 69 0.49 1.62 15.41
C GLN A 69 -0.61 2.28 14.59
N LEU A 70 -1.43 1.47 13.89
CA LEU A 70 -2.56 1.98 13.12
C LEU A 70 -3.53 2.79 14.01
N VAL A 71 -3.88 2.26 15.18
CA VAL A 71 -4.77 2.95 16.11
C VAL A 71 -4.14 4.29 16.56
N ARG A 72 -2.86 4.31 16.92
CA ARG A 72 -2.18 5.56 17.31
C ARG A 72 -2.17 6.60 16.19
N HIS A 73 -2.00 6.15 14.95
CA HIS A 73 -2.13 7.00 13.77
C HIS A 73 -3.53 7.60 13.64
N LEU A 74 -4.56 6.75 13.68
CA LEU A 74 -5.95 7.16 13.54
C LEU A 74 -6.47 8.01 14.71
N THR A 75 -5.82 7.95 15.88
CA THR A 75 -6.12 8.81 17.04
C THR A 75 -5.20 10.02 17.16
N GLY A 76 -4.25 10.22 16.23
CA GLY A 76 -3.32 11.36 16.23
C GLY A 76 -2.26 11.32 17.33
N THR A 77 -2.04 10.16 17.97
CA THR A 77 -0.97 9.96 18.97
C THR A 77 0.38 9.68 18.30
N GLU A 78 0.35 9.16 17.09
CA GLU A 78 1.47 8.97 16.17
C GLU A 78 1.03 9.46 14.80
N ILE A 79 1.95 9.89 13.92
CA ILE A 79 1.60 10.26 12.54
C ILE A 79 2.49 9.45 11.61
N LEU A 80 1.88 8.54 10.87
CA LEU A 80 2.54 7.81 9.79
C LEU A 80 2.73 8.75 8.59
N THR A 81 3.89 8.64 7.96
CA THR A 81 4.19 9.37 6.72
C THR A 81 3.86 8.45 5.54
N PRO A 82 3.19 8.94 4.47
CA PRO A 82 2.97 8.14 3.28
C PRO A 82 4.30 7.68 2.69
N ALA A 83 4.36 6.42 2.27
CA ALA A 83 5.46 5.89 1.50
C ALA A 83 5.58 6.63 0.16
N MET A 84 6.81 6.78 -0.31
CA MET A 84 7.10 7.35 -1.62
C MET A 84 7.60 6.23 -2.54
N PRO A 85 7.25 6.26 -3.84
CA PRO A 85 7.86 5.36 -4.81
C PRO A 85 9.38 5.47 -4.69
N GLN A 86 10.05 4.34 -4.41
CA GLN A 86 11.50 4.34 -4.53
C GLN A 86 11.82 4.62 -6.00
N ALA A 87 12.61 5.66 -6.26
CA ALA A 87 13.21 5.84 -7.57
C ALA A 87 14.04 4.59 -7.81
N LYS A 88 13.51 3.66 -8.64
CA LYS A 88 14.31 2.55 -9.12
C LYS A 88 15.51 3.21 -9.78
N GLU A 89 16.69 3.06 -9.19
CA GLU A 89 17.93 3.25 -9.93
C GLU A 89 17.80 2.31 -11.12
N GLN A 90 17.42 2.88 -12.27
CA GLN A 90 17.53 2.18 -13.52
C GLN A 90 19.02 1.88 -13.62
N LYS A 91 19.41 0.64 -13.29
CA LYS A 91 20.63 0.07 -13.83
C LYS A 91 20.46 0.14 -15.34
N LYS A 92 20.89 1.26 -15.92
CA LYS A 92 21.34 1.29 -17.30
C LYS A 92 22.46 0.25 -17.37
N ASP A 93 22.38 -0.58 -18.39
CA ASP A 93 23.29 -1.67 -18.75
C ASP A 93 22.78 -3.05 -18.26
N ALA A 94 22.33 -3.97 -19.12
CA ALA A 94 22.66 -4.24 -20.51
C ALA A 94 21.41 -4.57 -21.35
N ALA A 95 21.44 -4.16 -22.63
CA ALA A 95 20.59 -4.60 -23.74
C ALA A 95 19.25 -5.29 -23.36
N PHE A 96 18.15 -4.54 -23.40
CA PHE A 96 16.81 -5.11 -23.46
C PHE A 96 16.68 -5.94 -24.76
N THR A 97 16.83 -7.25 -24.65
CA THR A 97 16.46 -8.24 -25.67
C THR A 97 15.35 -9.17 -25.16
N ASP A 98 14.48 -8.67 -24.29
CA ASP A 98 13.28 -9.39 -23.92
C ASP A 98 12.25 -9.18 -25.02
N ASP A 99 12.15 -10.17 -25.92
CA ASP A 99 11.13 -10.25 -26.96
C ASP A 99 9.79 -10.66 -26.32
N PHE A 100 8.85 -9.72 -26.25
CA PHE A 100 7.50 -9.93 -25.71
C PHE A 100 6.49 -10.40 -26.79
N ALA A 101 6.95 -10.88 -27.96
CA ALA A 101 6.09 -11.29 -29.08
C ALA A 101 5.04 -12.36 -28.71
N ASP A 102 5.31 -13.19 -27.70
CA ASP A 102 4.43 -14.30 -27.30
C ASP A 102 3.42 -13.95 -26.18
N VAL A 103 3.40 -12.72 -25.69
CA VAL A 103 2.37 -12.29 -24.70
C VAL A 103 1.07 -11.97 -25.45
N GLN A 104 0.13 -12.91 -25.43
CA GLN A 104 -1.24 -12.69 -25.85
C GLN A 104 -2.08 -12.33 -24.62
N GLY A 105 -2.59 -11.09 -24.60
CA GLY A 105 -3.56 -10.61 -23.61
C GLY A 105 -4.97 -11.11 -23.87
#